data_AF-A0A2C9LIG4-F1
#
_entry.id   AF-A0A2C9LIG4-F1
#
_cell.length_a   1.000
_cell.length_b   1.000
_cell.length_c   1.000
_cell.angle_alpha   90.00
_cell.angle_beta   90.00
_cell.angle_gamma   90.00
#
_symmetry.space_group_name_H-M   'P 1'
#
loop_
_entity.id
_entity.type
_entity.pdbx_description
1 polymer ?
#
loop_
_entity_poly.entity_id
_entity_poly.type
_entity_poly.pdbx_seq_one_letter_code
_entity_poly.pdbx_strand_id
1 'polypeptide(L)'
;MTMVQDRLALTLSFIALVVLTLFTEDVSSFSDGSKLAKGFSATRSVFCHRSTNKRQPLHFNSRCNGYCEPNRRGELYYDMDISASTYWLDLITINITANEDSDRAVTGFSIYAVDESNMVAGSFVEDENNIIVGSCGDILAYNQETHGAFHKMADHTRRNITLKFQPDGFNHGQINFIVWIVNNHSDIHFLESQPLTPSKN
;
A
#
# COMPACT_ATOMS: atom_id res chain seq x y z
N MET A 1 26.17 42.90 -14.19
CA MET A 1 26.12 42.00 -13.03
C MET A 1 24.66 41.63 -12.71
N THR A 2 23.89 41.24 -13.74
CA THR A 2 22.42 41.04 -13.67
C THR A 2 21.99 39.67 -14.23
N MET A 3 22.77 39.07 -15.13
CA MET A 3 22.46 37.76 -15.73
C MET A 3 22.54 36.55 -14.77
N VAL A 4 23.24 36.66 -13.63
CA VAL A 4 23.38 35.54 -12.68
C VAL A 4 22.16 35.42 -11.77
N GLN A 5 21.51 36.55 -11.46
CA GLN A 5 20.37 36.62 -10.55
C GLN A 5 19.08 36.08 -11.19
N ASP A 6 18.89 36.32 -12.50
CA ASP A 6 17.76 35.78 -13.26
C ASP A 6 17.84 34.26 -13.45
N ARG A 7 19.05 33.69 -13.60
CA ARG A 7 19.23 32.23 -13.69
C ARG A 7 18.95 31.51 -12.39
N LEU A 8 19.28 32.11 -11.25
CA LEU A 8 18.95 31.59 -9.91
C LEU A 8 17.44 31.65 -9.63
N ALA A 9 16.76 32.72 -10.03
CA ALA A 9 15.31 32.83 -9.89
C ALA A 9 14.55 31.82 -10.77
N LEU A 10 15.04 31.56 -11.98
CA LEU A 10 14.52 30.53 -12.88
C LEU A 10 14.75 29.12 -12.34
N THR A 11 15.94 28.77 -11.85
CA THR A 11 16.17 27.44 -11.27
C THR A 11 15.39 27.21 -9.98
N LEU A 12 15.26 28.21 -9.10
CA LEU A 12 14.44 28.13 -7.89
C LEU A 12 12.95 27.98 -8.21
N SER A 13 12.45 28.66 -9.24
CA SER A 13 11.05 28.54 -9.67
C SER A 13 10.76 27.20 -10.33
N PHE A 14 11.71 26.66 -11.10
CA PHE A 14 11.61 25.30 -11.66
C PHE A 14 11.66 24.22 -10.58
N ILE A 15 12.53 24.35 -9.57
CA ILE A 15 12.57 23.42 -8.43
C ILE A 15 11.26 23.50 -7.64
N ALA A 16 10.76 24.71 -7.36
CA ALA A 16 9.49 24.87 -6.66
C ALA A 16 8.31 24.27 -7.44
N LEU A 17 8.28 24.43 -8.76
CA LEU A 17 7.22 23.87 -9.62
C LEU A 17 7.29 22.34 -9.67
N VAL A 18 8.49 21.75 -9.82
CA VAL A 18 8.70 20.29 -9.81
C VAL A 18 8.31 19.69 -8.47
N VAL A 19 8.69 20.34 -7.37
CA VAL A 19 8.34 19.94 -6.01
C VAL A 19 6.81 20.01 -5.82
N LEU A 20 6.14 21.09 -6.28
CA LEU A 20 4.68 21.22 -6.18
C LEU A 20 3.93 20.16 -7.02
N THR A 21 4.39 19.87 -8.23
CA THR A 21 3.76 18.85 -9.10
C THR A 21 3.94 17.44 -8.57
N LEU A 22 5.11 17.12 -7.99
CA LEU A 22 5.34 15.84 -7.33
C LEU A 22 4.39 15.64 -6.15
N PHE A 23 4.13 16.69 -5.37
CA PHE A 23 3.17 16.62 -4.26
C PHE A 23 1.72 16.42 -4.72
N THR A 24 1.29 17.03 -5.83
CA THR A 24 -0.07 16.81 -6.34
C THR A 24 -0.26 15.41 -6.95
N GLU A 25 0.80 14.84 -7.55
CA GLU A 25 0.74 13.49 -8.10
C GLU A 25 0.70 12.42 -7.00
N ASP A 26 1.49 12.59 -5.94
CA ASP A 26 1.51 11.66 -4.79
C ASP A 26 0.14 11.57 -4.11
N VAL A 27 -0.60 12.68 -4.01
CA VAL A 27 -1.98 12.71 -3.46
C VAL A 27 -2.95 11.92 -4.36
N SER A 28 -2.78 12.00 -5.68
CA SER A 28 -3.63 11.29 -6.65
C SER A 28 -3.31 9.80 -6.77
N SER A 29 -2.11 9.37 -6.40
CA SER A 29 -1.68 7.97 -6.51
C SER A 29 -2.40 7.01 -5.53
N PHE A 30 -2.90 7.54 -4.42
CA PHE A 30 -3.79 6.81 -3.51
C PHE A 30 -5.28 7.07 -3.77
N SER A 31 -5.59 7.86 -4.81
CA SER A 31 -6.93 7.87 -5.40
C SER A 31 -7.06 6.87 -6.56
N ASP A 32 -5.91 6.45 -7.12
CA ASP A 32 -5.78 5.52 -8.25
C ASP A 32 -4.57 4.61 -8.04
N GLY A 33 -4.80 3.44 -7.46
CA GLY A 33 -3.73 2.49 -7.13
C GLY A 33 -3.01 1.91 -8.35
N SER A 34 -3.49 2.13 -9.58
CA SER A 34 -2.75 1.76 -10.79
C SER A 34 -1.40 2.46 -10.91
N LYS A 35 -1.29 3.69 -10.37
CA LYS A 35 -0.05 4.47 -10.32
C LYS A 35 1.02 3.86 -9.42
N LEU A 36 0.61 3.01 -8.47
CA LEU A 36 1.48 2.26 -7.56
C LEU A 36 1.76 0.85 -8.08
N ALA A 37 0.74 0.22 -8.67
CA ALA A 37 0.79 -1.18 -9.08
C ALA A 37 1.49 -1.42 -10.43
N LYS A 38 1.33 -0.54 -11.42
CA LYS A 38 1.77 -0.76 -12.81
C LYS A 38 2.53 0.45 -13.37
N GLY A 39 3.49 0.19 -14.25
CA GLY A 39 4.22 1.21 -15.03
C GLY A 39 5.45 1.84 -14.36
N PHE A 40 5.97 2.92 -14.95
CA PHE A 40 7.12 3.68 -14.45
C PHE A 40 6.65 5.09 -14.07
N SER A 41 6.31 5.29 -12.79
CA SER A 41 5.96 6.60 -12.24
C SER A 41 6.95 7.02 -11.16
N ALA A 42 7.13 8.33 -10.95
CA ALA A 42 7.96 8.85 -9.86
C ALA A 42 7.43 8.37 -8.49
N THR A 43 6.10 8.39 -8.32
CA THR A 43 5.43 7.88 -7.13
C THR A 43 5.70 6.40 -6.89
N ARG A 44 5.62 5.54 -7.92
CA ARG A 44 5.98 4.12 -7.80
C ARG A 44 7.44 3.96 -7.41
N SER A 45 8.35 4.73 -8.01
CA SER A 45 9.78 4.68 -7.66
C SER A 45 10.00 5.01 -6.17
N VAL A 46 9.42 6.10 -5.67
CA VAL A 46 9.51 6.47 -4.25
C VAL A 46 8.87 5.40 -3.36
N PHE A 47 7.73 4.86 -3.78
CA PHE A 47 7.03 3.82 -3.06
C PHE A 47 7.85 2.53 -2.97
N CYS A 48 8.43 2.07 -4.09
CA CYS A 48 9.12 0.80 -4.24
C CYS A 48 10.55 0.78 -3.70
N HIS A 49 11.22 1.93 -3.59
CA HIS A 49 12.54 2.04 -2.95
C HIS A 49 12.51 1.90 -1.41
N ARG A 50 11.34 1.61 -0.83
CA ARG A 50 11.16 1.34 0.61
C ARG A 50 10.95 -0.15 0.85
N SER A 51 11.40 -0.62 2.03
CA SER A 51 11.07 -1.97 2.52
C SER A 51 9.55 -2.13 2.62
N THR A 52 9.03 -3.35 2.41
CA THR A 52 7.58 -3.62 2.31
C THR A 52 6.79 -3.05 3.50
N ASN A 53 7.29 -3.23 4.73
CA ASN A 53 6.71 -2.69 5.97
C ASN A 53 6.80 -1.15 6.13
N LYS A 54 7.46 -0.47 5.20
CA LYS A 54 7.56 1.01 5.11
C LYS A 54 6.96 1.56 3.82
N ARG A 55 6.12 0.76 3.15
CA ARG A 55 5.37 1.16 1.95
C ARG A 55 3.99 1.73 2.30
N GLN A 56 3.91 2.53 3.37
CA GLN A 56 2.70 3.29 3.65
C GLN A 56 2.50 4.43 2.63
N PRO A 57 1.27 4.91 2.44
CA PRO A 57 1.03 6.19 1.77
C PRO A 57 1.86 7.30 2.40
N LEU A 58 2.51 8.09 1.55
CA LEU A 58 3.24 9.27 2.01
C LEU A 58 2.25 10.45 2.08
N HIS A 59 2.14 11.05 3.26
CA HIS A 59 1.33 12.25 3.45
C HIS A 59 2.18 13.36 4.04
N PHE A 60 2.21 14.51 3.36
CA PHE A 60 2.90 15.71 3.81
C PHE A 60 1.89 16.79 4.23
N ASN A 61 1.90 17.18 5.51
CA ASN A 61 1.03 18.20 6.06
C ASN A 61 1.74 19.10 7.06
N SER A 62 1.45 20.40 7.04
CA SER A 62 1.95 21.34 8.05
C SER A 62 1.46 21.01 9.46
N ARG A 63 0.27 20.38 9.60
CA ARG A 63 -0.28 19.95 10.90
C ARG A 63 0.55 18.85 11.58
N CYS A 64 1.35 18.11 10.84
CA CYS A 64 2.29 17.10 11.35
C CYS A 64 3.75 17.48 11.08
N ASN A 65 4.04 18.79 10.86
CA ASN A 65 5.37 19.32 10.59
C ASN A 65 6.09 18.64 9.41
N GLY A 66 5.34 18.26 8.37
CA GLY A 66 5.88 17.57 7.21
C GLY A 66 5.28 16.18 7.11
N TYR A 67 6.06 15.14 7.35
CA TYR A 67 5.62 13.76 7.14
C TYR A 67 4.68 13.26 8.24
N CYS A 68 3.43 12.96 7.89
CA CYS A 68 2.46 12.41 8.83
C CYS A 68 2.65 10.90 8.96
N GLU A 69 2.87 10.43 10.19
CA GLU A 69 2.91 9.00 10.46
C GLU A 69 1.50 8.39 10.43
N PRO A 70 1.34 7.17 9.88
CA PRO A 70 0.10 6.42 10.00
C PRO A 70 -0.24 6.12 11.45
N ASN A 71 -1.54 6.10 11.76
CA ASN A 71 -2.05 5.59 13.01
C ASN A 71 -1.78 4.08 13.10
N ARG A 72 -0.95 3.68 14.07
CA ARG A 72 -0.59 2.28 14.31
C ARG A 72 -1.68 1.48 15.02
N ARG A 73 -2.73 2.16 15.51
CA ARG A 73 -3.85 1.56 16.22
C ARG A 73 -5.08 1.41 15.31
N GLY A 74 -4.87 0.85 14.12
CA GLY A 74 -5.94 0.67 13.14
C GLY A 74 -7.04 -0.26 13.65
N GLU A 75 -6.72 -1.19 14.56
CA GLU A 75 -7.64 -2.16 15.15
C GLU A 75 -8.81 -1.52 15.91
N LEU A 76 -8.66 -0.23 16.29
CA LEU A 76 -9.74 0.52 16.92
C LEU A 76 -10.85 0.90 15.93
N TYR A 77 -10.55 0.91 14.63
CA TYR A 77 -11.43 1.44 13.59
C TYR A 77 -11.78 0.39 12.53
N TYR A 78 -10.97 -0.65 12.41
CA TYR A 78 -11.08 -1.65 11.37
C TYR A 78 -10.79 -3.04 11.92
N ASP A 79 -11.54 -4.02 11.43
CA ASP A 79 -11.34 -5.44 11.67
C ASP A 79 -10.74 -6.09 10.44
N MET A 80 -9.83 -7.05 10.66
CA MET A 80 -9.29 -7.93 9.63
C MET A 80 -9.58 -9.38 10.02
N ASP A 81 -10.38 -10.05 9.21
CA ASP A 81 -10.71 -11.46 9.35
C ASP A 81 -10.03 -12.27 8.25
N ILE A 82 -9.39 -13.38 8.62
CA ILE A 82 -8.67 -14.25 7.70
C ILE A 82 -9.28 -15.64 7.82
N SER A 83 -9.65 -16.22 6.68
CA SER A 83 -10.34 -17.51 6.64
C SER A 83 -9.49 -18.72 7.07
N ALA A 84 -8.20 -18.52 7.36
CA ALA A 84 -7.26 -19.59 7.66
C ALA A 84 -6.23 -19.15 8.71
N SER A 85 -5.81 -20.10 9.55
CA SER A 85 -4.69 -19.94 10.50
C SER A 85 -3.38 -20.54 9.98
N THR A 86 -3.42 -21.20 8.81
CA THR A 86 -2.26 -21.82 8.16
C THR A 86 -2.25 -21.54 6.66
N TYR A 87 -1.10 -21.65 6.01
CA TYR A 87 -0.98 -21.50 4.56
C TYR A 87 -0.17 -22.64 3.91
N TRP A 88 -0.48 -22.98 2.66
CA TRP A 88 0.42 -23.77 1.82
C TRP A 88 0.16 -23.57 0.33
N LEU A 89 -0.96 -24.09 -0.19
CA LEU A 89 -1.40 -23.92 -1.57
C LEU A 89 -2.87 -23.51 -1.69
N ASP A 90 -3.64 -23.65 -0.61
CA ASP A 90 -5.04 -23.26 -0.58
C ASP A 90 -5.20 -21.74 -0.64
N LEU A 91 -6.25 -21.31 -1.34
CA LEU A 91 -6.62 -19.92 -1.45
C LEU A 91 -7.16 -19.41 -0.10
N ILE A 92 -6.63 -18.28 0.37
CA ILE A 92 -7.00 -17.66 1.63
C ILE A 92 -7.84 -16.42 1.36
N THR A 93 -8.97 -16.29 2.06
CA THR A 93 -9.83 -15.10 1.98
C THR A 93 -9.50 -14.16 3.13
N ILE A 94 -9.31 -12.88 2.82
CA ILE A 94 -9.09 -11.81 3.81
C ILE A 94 -10.22 -10.79 3.67
N ASN A 95 -10.93 -10.54 4.74
CA ASN A 95 -11.94 -9.49 4.82
C ASN A 95 -11.41 -8.35 5.68
N ILE A 96 -11.52 -7.12 5.20
CA ILE A 96 -11.22 -5.93 5.97
C ILE A 96 -12.46 -5.07 6.03
N THR A 97 -12.90 -4.75 7.25
CA THR A 97 -14.18 -4.08 7.51
C THR A 97 -13.94 -2.87 8.41
N ALA A 98 -14.55 -1.73 8.09
CA ALA A 98 -14.62 -0.59 9.00
C ALA A 98 -15.69 -0.83 10.07
N ASN A 99 -15.29 -0.78 11.34
CA ASN A 99 -16.13 -1.10 12.50
C ASN A 99 -17.43 -0.29 12.48
N GLU A 100 -18.56 -0.88 12.88
CA GLU A 100 -19.88 -0.24 12.78
C GLU A 100 -19.94 1.11 13.53
N ASP A 101 -19.28 1.20 14.68
CA ASP A 101 -19.21 2.42 15.50
C ASP A 101 -18.22 3.48 14.95
N SER A 102 -17.44 3.12 13.94
CA SER A 102 -16.46 4.00 13.31
C SER A 102 -17.11 4.77 12.15
N ASP A 103 -16.90 6.08 12.12
CA ASP A 103 -17.26 6.96 10.98
C ASP A 103 -16.29 6.84 9.80
N ARG A 104 -15.32 5.92 9.87
CA ARG A 104 -14.25 5.75 8.89
C ARG A 104 -14.66 4.84 7.74
N ALA A 105 -14.12 5.10 6.55
CA ALA A 105 -14.25 4.24 5.38
C ALA A 105 -12.91 3.56 5.06
N VAL A 106 -12.97 2.52 4.24
CA VAL A 106 -11.81 1.88 3.59
C VAL A 106 -11.64 2.53 2.20
N THR A 107 -11.41 3.84 2.17
CA THR A 107 -11.38 4.64 0.93
C THR A 107 -10.33 4.14 -0.05
N GLY A 108 -9.12 3.91 0.45
CA GLY A 108 -8.02 3.30 -0.28
C GLY A 108 -7.29 2.31 0.61
N PHE A 109 -6.56 1.39 0.01
CA PHE A 109 -5.71 0.46 0.75
C PHE A 109 -4.51 -0.01 -0.06
N SER A 110 -3.52 -0.53 0.66
CA SER A 110 -2.51 -1.46 0.16
C SER A 110 -2.30 -2.60 1.17
N ILE A 111 -2.13 -3.82 0.67
CA ILE A 111 -1.90 -5.03 1.47
C ILE A 111 -0.77 -5.87 0.91
N TYR A 112 0.01 -6.47 1.81
CA TYR A 112 1.06 -7.43 1.52
C TYR A 112 0.98 -8.61 2.48
N ALA A 113 1.25 -9.81 2.00
CA ALA A 113 1.65 -10.93 2.84
C ALA A 113 3.17 -10.91 2.94
N VAL A 114 3.72 -10.91 4.16
CA VAL A 114 5.16 -10.82 4.41
C VAL A 114 5.63 -11.85 5.42
N ASP A 115 6.85 -12.33 5.25
CA ASP A 115 7.53 -13.20 6.21
C ASP A 115 8.25 -12.42 7.32
N GLU A 116 8.90 -13.13 8.25
CA GLU A 116 9.69 -12.54 9.34
C GLU A 116 10.86 -11.65 8.84
N SER A 117 11.34 -11.90 7.61
CA SER A 117 12.37 -11.10 6.95
C SER A 117 11.80 -9.90 6.16
N ASN A 118 10.49 -9.67 6.23
CA ASN A 118 9.75 -8.68 5.43
C ASN A 118 9.79 -8.92 3.91
N MET A 119 10.10 -10.14 3.48
CA MET A 119 9.95 -10.57 2.10
C MET A 119 8.47 -10.84 1.81
N VAL A 120 8.03 -10.50 0.60
CA VAL A 120 6.65 -10.78 0.19
C VAL A 120 6.52 -12.28 -0.07
N ALA A 121 5.48 -12.88 0.49
CA ALA A 121 5.17 -14.30 0.36
C ALA A 121 3.88 -14.45 -0.45
N GLY A 122 3.92 -15.02 -1.66
CA GLY A 122 2.72 -15.21 -2.49
C GLY A 122 2.17 -13.96 -3.19
N SER A 123 0.93 -14.07 -3.66
CA SER A 123 0.27 -13.12 -4.55
C SER A 123 -1.21 -12.96 -4.22
N PHE A 124 -1.79 -11.81 -4.57
CA PHE A 124 -3.24 -11.60 -4.47
C PHE A 124 -3.91 -11.84 -5.82
N VAL A 125 -5.17 -12.24 -5.78
CA VAL A 125 -6.00 -12.37 -6.98
C VAL A 125 -6.54 -10.99 -7.36
N GLU A 126 -6.28 -10.56 -8.60
CA GLU A 126 -6.79 -9.30 -9.15
C GLU A 126 -8.32 -9.36 -9.31
N ASP A 127 -9.01 -8.28 -8.93
CA ASP A 127 -10.43 -8.05 -9.22
C ASP A 127 -10.50 -6.73 -9.97
N GLU A 128 -10.73 -6.80 -11.28
CA GLU A 128 -10.68 -5.64 -12.17
C GLU A 128 -11.63 -4.50 -11.76
N ASN A 129 -12.59 -4.71 -10.87
CA ASN A 129 -13.45 -3.63 -10.39
C ASN A 129 -12.85 -2.87 -9.21
N ASN A 130 -12.21 -3.57 -8.26
CA ASN A 130 -11.86 -3.01 -6.96
C ASN A 130 -10.40 -3.18 -6.56
N ILE A 131 -9.72 -4.22 -7.06
CA ILE A 131 -8.40 -4.65 -6.59
C ILE A 131 -7.46 -4.73 -7.78
N ILE A 132 -6.41 -3.94 -7.74
CA ILE A 132 -5.29 -4.04 -8.68
C ILE A 132 -4.08 -4.65 -7.96
N VAL A 133 -3.38 -5.52 -8.67
CA VAL A 133 -2.23 -6.24 -8.14
C VAL A 133 -0.97 -5.76 -8.85
N GLY A 134 0.12 -5.56 -8.09
CA GLY A 134 1.36 -5.01 -8.65
C GLY A 134 2.60 -5.32 -7.84
N SER A 135 3.75 -5.27 -8.51
CA SER A 135 5.07 -5.55 -7.92
C SER A 135 5.95 -4.30 -7.90
N CYS A 136 6.93 -4.32 -7.01
CA CYS A 136 8.01 -3.32 -6.95
C CYS A 136 9.34 -3.80 -7.55
N GLY A 137 9.48 -5.10 -7.82
CA GLY A 137 10.64 -5.67 -8.52
C GLY A 137 10.40 -5.80 -10.02
N ASP A 138 11.47 -5.79 -10.82
CA ASP A 138 11.39 -6.19 -12.22
C ASP A 138 11.02 -7.67 -12.28
N ILE A 139 9.95 -7.99 -13.01
CA ILE A 139 9.51 -9.38 -13.21
C ILE A 139 10.49 -10.04 -14.20
N LEU A 140 11.61 -10.55 -13.68
CA LEU A 140 12.63 -11.21 -14.49
C LEU A 140 12.24 -12.66 -14.83
N ALA A 141 11.30 -13.25 -14.07
CA ALA A 141 10.69 -14.55 -14.36
C ALA A 141 9.33 -14.69 -13.65
N TYR A 142 8.39 -15.45 -14.22
CA TYR A 142 7.04 -15.71 -13.69
C TYR A 142 7.02 -16.36 -12.29
N ASN A 143 8.15 -16.86 -11.81
CA ASN A 143 8.34 -17.48 -10.50
C ASN A 143 8.96 -16.53 -9.45
N GLN A 144 9.09 -15.24 -9.76
CA GLN A 144 9.42 -14.18 -8.81
C GLN A 144 8.18 -13.30 -8.60
N GLU A 145 7.05 -13.89 -8.22
CA GLU A 145 5.88 -13.12 -7.81
C GLU A 145 6.14 -12.49 -6.45
N THR A 146 6.14 -11.16 -6.42
CA THR A 146 6.01 -10.37 -5.19
C THR A 146 4.95 -9.32 -5.44
N HIS A 147 3.71 -9.63 -5.11
CA HIS A 147 2.57 -8.80 -5.48
C HIS A 147 1.84 -8.25 -4.26
N GLY A 148 1.84 -6.92 -4.14
CA GLY A 148 0.89 -6.24 -3.26
C GLY A 148 -0.45 -6.06 -3.95
N ALA A 149 -1.53 -6.09 -3.18
CA ALA A 149 -2.83 -5.67 -3.66
C ALA A 149 -3.11 -4.23 -3.23
N PHE A 150 -3.74 -3.48 -4.13
CA PHE A 150 -4.10 -2.09 -3.95
C PHE A 150 -5.55 -1.89 -4.37
N HIS A 151 -6.19 -0.88 -3.80
CA HIS A 151 -7.45 -0.39 -4.35
C HIS A 151 -7.24 0.08 -5.80
N LYS A 152 -8.17 -0.24 -6.69
CA LYS A 152 -8.12 0.28 -8.07
C LYS A 152 -8.45 1.76 -8.12
N MET A 153 -9.53 2.15 -7.45
CA MET A 153 -9.99 3.54 -7.35
C MET A 153 -10.50 3.80 -5.94
N ALA A 154 -10.28 5.02 -5.45
CA ALA A 154 -10.77 5.45 -4.15
C ALA A 154 -12.30 5.44 -4.09
N ASP A 155 -12.84 4.97 -2.96
CA ASP A 155 -14.28 4.91 -2.71
C ASP A 155 -14.58 5.32 -1.27
N HIS A 156 -15.03 6.56 -1.10
CA HIS A 156 -15.31 7.16 0.20
C HIS A 156 -16.49 6.52 0.95
N THR A 157 -17.24 5.64 0.31
CA THR A 157 -18.39 4.94 0.90
C THR A 157 -18.09 3.49 1.26
N ARG A 158 -16.90 3.00 0.88
CA ARG A 158 -16.53 1.60 1.09
C ARG A 158 -16.37 1.28 2.56
N ARG A 159 -17.16 0.32 3.04
CA ARG A 159 -17.10 -0.17 4.42
C ARG A 159 -16.40 -1.52 4.55
N ASN A 160 -16.31 -2.29 3.48
CA ASN A 160 -15.66 -3.58 3.47
C ASN A 160 -14.87 -3.81 2.17
N ILE A 161 -13.87 -4.68 2.24
CA ILE A 161 -13.22 -5.31 1.09
C ILE A 161 -13.03 -6.79 1.37
N THR A 162 -13.08 -7.58 0.30
CA THR A 162 -12.72 -9.00 0.33
C THR A 162 -11.60 -9.23 -0.67
N LEU A 163 -10.47 -9.73 -0.17
CA LEU A 163 -9.28 -10.07 -0.93
C LEU A 163 -9.11 -11.59 -0.95
N LYS A 164 -8.51 -12.10 -2.02
CA LYS A 164 -8.11 -13.50 -2.13
C LYS A 164 -6.60 -13.55 -2.29
N PHE A 165 -5.95 -14.36 -1.47
CA PHE A 165 -4.52 -14.54 -1.44
C PHE A 165 -4.15 -15.96 -1.82
N GLN A 166 -3.20 -16.08 -2.73
CA GLN A 166 -2.64 -17.32 -3.23
C GLN A 166 -1.19 -17.43 -2.74
N PRO A 167 -0.89 -18.36 -1.82
CA PRO A 167 0.49 -18.70 -1.50
C PRO A 167 1.26 -19.18 -2.74
N ASP A 168 2.55 -18.89 -2.80
CA ASP A 168 3.45 -19.27 -3.91
C ASP A 168 4.01 -20.71 -3.80
N GLY A 169 3.66 -21.44 -2.73
CA GLY A 169 4.14 -22.80 -2.48
C GLY A 169 5.56 -22.89 -1.91
N PHE A 170 6.20 -21.76 -1.59
CA PHE A 170 7.46 -21.73 -0.84
C PHE A 170 7.19 -21.67 0.66
N ASN A 171 8.07 -22.31 1.44
CA ASN A 171 8.01 -22.22 2.90
C ASN A 171 8.72 -20.94 3.37
N HIS A 172 7.93 -19.91 3.65
CA HIS A 172 8.39 -18.62 4.16
C HIS A 172 8.48 -18.57 5.69
N GLY A 173 8.22 -19.68 6.39
CA GLY A 173 8.04 -19.64 7.84
C GLY A 173 6.72 -18.96 8.20
N GLN A 174 6.67 -18.19 9.29
CA GLN A 174 5.45 -17.44 9.62
C GLN A 174 5.25 -16.28 8.63
N ILE A 175 4.00 -16.07 8.21
CA ILE A 175 3.63 -14.92 7.38
C ILE A 175 2.55 -14.10 8.08
N ASN A 176 2.63 -12.78 7.94
CA ASN A 176 1.62 -11.83 8.36
C ASN A 176 1.10 -11.06 7.16
N PHE A 177 -0.18 -10.73 7.15
CA PHE A 177 -0.73 -9.68 6.31
C PHE A 177 -0.53 -8.33 6.99
N ILE A 178 0.13 -7.41 6.29
CA ILE A 178 0.27 -6.01 6.67
C ILE A 178 -0.57 -5.13 5.74
N VAL A 179 -1.34 -4.21 6.30
CA VAL A 179 -2.29 -3.38 5.55
C VAL A 179 -2.13 -1.92 5.95
N TRP A 180 -2.14 -1.07 4.93
CA TRP A 180 -2.30 0.37 5.08
C TRP A 180 -3.68 0.75 4.56
N ILE A 181 -4.52 1.31 5.42
CA ILE A 181 -5.86 1.78 5.08
C ILE A 181 -5.86 3.30 5.06
N VAL A 182 -6.37 3.88 3.98
CA VAL A 182 -6.57 5.32 3.84
C VAL A 182 -8.05 5.60 4.04
N ASN A 183 -8.41 6.33 5.09
CA ASN A 183 -9.76 6.90 5.22
C ASN A 183 -9.85 8.19 4.42
N ASN A 184 -8.89 9.08 4.64
CA ASN A 184 -8.71 10.32 3.89
C ASN A 184 -7.22 10.72 3.91
N HIS A 185 -6.90 11.81 3.22
CA HIS A 185 -5.51 12.27 3.06
C HIS A 185 -4.75 12.44 4.38
N SER A 186 -5.43 12.82 5.46
CA SER A 186 -4.82 13.05 6.79
C SER A 186 -5.02 11.91 7.78
N ASP A 187 -5.59 10.79 7.35
CA ASP A 187 -6.06 9.74 8.24
C ASP A 187 -5.79 8.36 7.62
N ILE A 188 -4.59 7.86 7.93
CA ILE A 188 -4.05 6.60 7.41
C ILE A 188 -3.82 5.67 8.60
N HIS A 189 -4.22 4.42 8.46
CA HIS A 189 -4.19 3.42 9.53
C HIS A 189 -3.36 2.21 9.11
N PHE A 190 -2.69 1.61 10.07
CA PHE A 190 -1.97 0.35 9.92
C PHE A 190 -2.76 -0.77 10.59
N LEU A 191 -2.88 -1.90 9.91
CA LEU A 191 -3.30 -3.16 10.49
C LEU A 191 -2.27 -4.23 10.20
N GLU A 192 -2.12 -5.14 11.15
CA GLU A 192 -1.36 -6.36 10.99
C GLU A 192 -2.22 -7.51 11.49
N SER A 193 -2.25 -8.59 10.73
CA SER A 193 -2.96 -9.81 11.11
C SER A 193 -2.20 -10.64 12.14
N GLN A 194 -2.89 -11.60 12.74
CA GLN A 194 -2.21 -12.69 13.43
C GLN A 194 -1.40 -13.55 12.44
N PRO A 195 -0.26 -14.11 12.87
CA PRO A 195 0.59 -14.89 12.00
C PRO A 195 -0.09 -16.17 11.52
N LEU A 196 0.09 -16.47 10.24
CA LEU A 196 -0.20 -17.76 9.66
C LEU A 196 1.07 -18.61 9.64
N THR A 197 0.95 -19.86 10.07
CA THR A 197 2.05 -20.83 9.99
C THR A 197 1.92 -21.71 8.76
N PRO A 198 3.01 -22.23 8.18
CA PRO A 198 2.92 -23.17 7.08
C PRO A 198 2.18 -24.43 7.55
N SER A 199 1.24 -24.96 6.75
CA SER A 199 0.62 -26.24 7.09
C SER A 199 1.67 -27.35 7.00
N LYS A 200 1.61 -28.32 7.92
CA LYS A 200 2.47 -29.51 7.83
C LYS A 200 2.07 -30.28 6.57
N ASN A 201 2.97 -30.35 5.59
CA ASN A 201 2.89 -31.33 4.52
C ASN A 201 3.17 -32.74 5.02
#